data_AF-A0A9L0SAT8-F1
#
_entry.id   AF-A0A9L0SAT8-F1
#
_cell.length_a   1.000
_cell.length_b   1.000
_cell.length_c   1.000
_cell.angle_alpha   90.00
_cell.angle_beta   90.00
_cell.angle_gamma   90.00
#
_symmetry.space_group_name_H-M   'P 1'
#
loop_
_entity.id
_entity.type
_entity.pdbx_description
1 polymer ?
#
loop_
_entity_poly.entity_id
_entity_poly.type
_entity_poly.pdbx_seq_one_letter_code
_entity_poly.pdbx_strand_id
1 'polypeptide(L)'
;HNCSLSSLLFSWQYPSWTSSSDTVSVCQWKFNQGSRALQLELVEPSGWIHVPLTDNHKKPTRTFMIQIAVLANHQNGRDTHMRQIKIYTPVEESSIGKFPRCTTIDFMMYRSIR
;
A
#
# COMPACT_ATOMS: atom_id res chain seq x y z
N HIS A 1 4.92 15.50 11.52
CA HIS A 1 3.61 15.10 10.96
C HIS A 1 3.70 13.66 10.50
N ASN A 2 2.96 12.73 11.12
CA ASN A 2 2.94 11.33 10.69
C ASN A 2 2.00 11.21 9.49
N CYS A 3 2.48 10.67 8.37
CA CYS A 3 1.60 10.37 7.24
C CYS A 3 0.79 9.10 7.55
N SER A 4 -0.52 9.17 7.39
CA SER A 4 -1.40 7.99 7.47
C SER A 4 -1.39 7.30 6.10
N LEU A 5 -1.27 5.98 6.09
CA LEU A 5 -1.16 5.18 4.86
C LEU A 5 -2.28 4.13 4.86
N SER A 6 -3.02 4.04 3.76
CA SER A 6 -4.16 3.13 3.62
C SER A 6 -3.79 1.87 2.84
N SER A 7 -3.15 2.04 1.68
CA SER A 7 -2.82 0.93 0.80
C SER A 7 -1.55 1.17 -0.01
N LEU A 8 -0.86 0.08 -0.31
CA LEU A 8 0.31 0.03 -1.15
C LEU A 8 0.00 -0.84 -2.36
N LEU A 9 0.34 -0.36 -3.55
CA LEU A 9 0.15 -1.05 -4.80
C LEU A 9 1.50 -1.30 -5.48
N PHE A 10 1.69 -2.53 -5.93
CA PHE A 10 2.88 -2.96 -6.64
C PHE A 10 2.52 -3.50 -8.01
N SER A 11 3.39 -3.27 -9.00
CA SER A 11 3.30 -3.92 -10.30
C SER A 11 4.64 -4.54 -10.67
N TRP A 12 4.61 -5.82 -11.05
CA TRP A 12 5.75 -6.55 -11.58
C TRP A 12 5.61 -6.74 -13.08
N GLN A 13 6.75 -6.84 -13.75
CA GLN A 13 6.81 -7.28 -15.13
C GLN A 13 7.62 -8.56 -15.22
N TYR A 14 6.94 -9.66 -15.49
CA TYR A 14 7.58 -10.93 -15.80
C TYR A 14 7.96 -10.96 -17.29
N PRO A 15 9.19 -11.40 -17.64
CA PRO A 15 9.52 -11.74 -19.01
C PRO A 15 8.59 -12.85 -19.53
N SER A 16 8.12 -12.74 -20.76
CA SER A 16 7.17 -13.68 -21.38
C SER A 16 7.68 -15.12 -21.54
N TRP A 17 8.94 -15.40 -21.21
CA TRP A 17 9.61 -16.69 -21.42
C TRP A 17 9.71 -17.55 -20.15
N THR A 18 9.26 -17.08 -18.99
CA THR A 18 9.26 -17.87 -17.76
C THR A 18 8.04 -18.80 -17.77
N SER A 19 8.22 -20.02 -18.28
CA SER A 19 7.22 -21.10 -18.24
C SER A 19 7.53 -22.05 -17.07
N SER A 20 7.13 -21.70 -15.86
CA SER A 20 6.97 -22.65 -14.76
C SER A 20 6.40 -21.92 -13.54
N SER A 21 5.39 -22.56 -12.95
CA SER A 21 4.69 -22.22 -11.72
C SER A 21 5.66 -22.00 -10.55
N ASP A 22 6.29 -20.84 -10.51
CA ASP A 22 7.40 -20.57 -9.60
C ASP A 22 7.09 -19.35 -8.75
N THR A 23 7.00 -19.63 -7.46
CA THR A 23 6.73 -18.67 -6.40
C THR A 23 7.97 -17.84 -6.06
N VAL A 24 7.73 -16.61 -5.60
CA VAL A 24 8.41 -15.94 -4.47
C VAL A 24 8.78 -14.49 -4.79
N SER A 25 8.19 -13.60 -4.00
CA SER A 25 8.77 -12.31 -3.63
C SER A 25 8.30 -11.99 -2.21
N VAL A 26 9.04 -12.46 -1.22
CA VAL A 26 8.80 -12.10 0.18
C VAL A 26 9.12 -10.62 0.34
N CYS A 27 8.08 -9.82 0.46
CA CYS A 27 8.20 -8.39 0.74
C CYS A 27 8.14 -8.20 2.25
N GLN A 28 9.22 -7.78 2.91
CA GLN A 28 9.17 -7.35 4.31
C GLN A 28 9.07 -5.82 4.36
N TRP A 29 8.06 -5.31 5.07
CA TRP A 29 7.97 -3.88 5.35
C TRP A 29 8.00 -3.56 6.82
N LYS A 30 8.77 -2.54 7.21
CA LYS A 30 8.96 -2.10 8.60
C LYS A 30 8.50 -0.66 8.75
N PHE A 31 7.73 -0.40 9.81
CA PHE A 31 7.35 0.93 10.27
C PHE A 31 8.13 1.27 11.56
N ASN A 32 8.59 2.51 11.71
CA ASN A 32 9.33 2.92 12.92
C ASN A 32 8.41 3.10 14.15
N GLN A 33 8.93 2.74 15.33
CA GLN A 33 8.31 2.67 16.67
C GLN A 33 7.40 1.46 16.99
N GLY A 34 7.78 0.26 16.54
CA GLY A 34 7.12 -0.99 16.94
C GLY A 34 6.98 -1.95 15.75
N SER A 35 8.13 -2.43 15.25
CA SER A 35 8.29 -3.09 13.96
C SER A 35 7.27 -4.19 13.67
N ARG A 36 6.18 -3.84 12.98
CA ARG A 36 5.33 -4.79 12.27
C ARG A 36 5.96 -5.05 10.91
N ALA A 37 6.56 -6.23 10.80
CA ALA A 37 6.92 -6.86 9.55
C ALA A 37 5.70 -7.62 9.03
N LEU A 38 5.16 -7.29 7.85
CA LEU A 38 4.35 -8.27 7.14
C LEU A 38 5.21 -8.82 6.01
N GLN A 39 5.08 -10.13 5.82
CA GLN A 39 5.73 -10.89 4.77
C GLN A 39 4.62 -11.37 3.84
N LEU A 40 4.72 -10.97 2.57
CA LEU A 40 3.78 -11.39 1.54
C LEU A 40 4.51 -12.32 0.58
N GLU A 41 3.98 -13.52 0.38
CA GLU A 41 4.48 -14.44 -0.64
C GLU A 41 3.62 -14.31 -1.90
N LEU A 42 4.29 -14.13 -3.04
CA LEU A 42 3.64 -13.89 -4.31
C LEU A 42 4.01 -15.00 -5.29
N VAL A 43 2.99 -15.67 -5.84
CA VAL A 43 3.11 -16.69 -6.88
C VAL A 43 2.70 -16.06 -8.19
N GLU A 44 3.62 -15.98 -9.17
CA GLU A 44 3.37 -15.42 -10.51
C GLU A 44 2.49 -14.16 -10.54
N PRO A 45 2.82 -13.11 -9.76
CA PRO A 45 1.95 -11.96 -9.65
C PRO A 45 1.79 -11.22 -10.99
N SER A 46 0.59 -11.30 -11.56
CA SER A 46 0.22 -10.52 -12.74
C SER A 46 -0.53 -9.25 -12.35
N GLY A 47 -0.17 -8.10 -12.93
CA GLY A 47 -0.90 -6.86 -12.75
C GLY A 47 -0.57 -6.12 -11.45
N TRP A 48 -1.59 -5.49 -10.86
CA TRP A 48 -1.46 -4.69 -9.63
C TRP A 48 -1.78 -5.52 -8.39
N ILE A 49 -0.84 -5.58 -7.46
CA ILE A 49 -1.08 -6.21 -6.14
C ILE A 49 -1.40 -5.14 -5.12
N HIS A 50 -2.54 -5.30 -4.46
CA HIS A 50 -2.99 -4.43 -3.40
C HIS A 50 -2.61 -4.99 -2.04
N VAL A 51 -1.86 -4.21 -1.27
CA VAL A 51 -1.45 -4.55 0.09
C VAL A 51 -2.08 -3.54 1.06
N PRO A 52 -3.00 -3.99 1.94
CA PRO A 52 -3.60 -3.11 2.94
C PRO A 52 -2.58 -2.77 4.03
N LEU A 53 -2.41 -1.47 4.29
CA LEU A 53 -1.52 -0.96 5.34
C LEU A 53 -2.33 -0.63 6.60
N THR A 54 -3.15 -1.58 7.07
CA THR A 54 -4.03 -1.38 8.23
C THR A 54 -3.57 -2.12 9.47
N ASP A 55 -3.81 -1.49 10.63
CA ASP A 55 -3.60 -2.09 11.94
C ASP A 55 -4.69 -3.15 12.28
N ASN A 56 -4.54 -3.86 13.40
CA ASN A 56 -5.48 -4.88 13.89
C ASN A 56 -6.91 -4.34 14.06
N HIS A 57 -7.02 -3.04 14.32
CA HIS A 57 -8.29 -2.32 14.43
C HIS A 57 -8.81 -1.78 13.07
N LYS A 58 -8.28 -2.27 11.93
CA LYS A 58 -8.60 -1.81 10.56
C LYS A 58 -8.35 -0.32 10.34
N LYS A 59 -7.45 0.29 11.13
CA LYS A 59 -7.08 1.71 11.01
C LYS A 59 -5.85 1.86 10.10
N PRO A 60 -5.77 2.91 9.27
CA PRO A 60 -4.58 3.21 8.47
C PRO A 60 -3.32 3.33 9.33
N THR A 61 -2.21 2.74 8.87
CA THR A 61 -0.93 2.80 9.58
C THR A 61 -0.32 4.19 9.47
N ARG A 62 0.11 4.75 10.60
CA ARG A 62 0.81 6.04 10.64
C ARG A 62 2.30 5.80 10.79
N THR A 63 3.10 6.30 9.86
CA THR A 63 4.55 6.16 9.92
C THR A 63 5.28 7.30 9.22
N PHE A 64 6.57 7.43 9.50
CA PHE A 64 7.48 8.34 8.82
C PHE A 64 8.19 7.70 7.63
N MET A 65 8.35 6.37 7.66
CA MET A 65 9.14 5.64 6.69
C MET A 65 8.54 4.27 6.46
N ILE A 66 8.47 3.88 5.20
CA ILE A 66 8.20 2.50 4.78
C ILE A 66 9.47 1.99 4.12
N GLN A 67 9.93 0.83 4.56
CA GLN A 67 10.94 0.06 3.84
C GLN A 67 10.24 -1.06 3.09
N ILE A 68 10.61 -1.31 1.85
CA ILE A 68 10.17 -2.48 1.08
C ILE A 68 11.43 -3.26 0.75
N ALA A 69 11.51 -4.50 1.20
CA ALA A 69 12.63 -5.39 0.92
C ALA A 69 12.12 -6.62 0.19
N VAL A 70 12.68 -6.92 -0.99
CA VAL A 70 12.46 -8.20 -1.67
C VAL A 70 13.51 -9.17 -1.15
N LEU A 71 13.08 -10.21 -0.43
CA LEU A 71 14.01 -11.15 0.20
C LEU A 71 14.45 -12.29 -0.72
N ALA A 72 13.65 -12.60 -1.74
CA ALA A 72 13.93 -13.67 -2.68
C ALA A 72 13.23 -13.41 -4.01
N ASN A 73 13.88 -13.83 -5.09
CA ASN A 73 13.43 -13.66 -6.47
C ASN A 73 13.22 -15.03 -7.13
N HIS A 74 12.43 -15.05 -8.19
CA HIS A 74 12.24 -16.22 -9.04
C HIS A 74 13.59 -16.78 -9.55
N GLN A 75 13.80 -18.10 -9.43
CA GLN A 75 15.02 -18.82 -9.86
C GLN A 75 16.35 -18.26 -9.29
N ASN A 76 16.33 -17.67 -8.09
CA ASN A 76 17.48 -16.93 -7.55
C ASN A 76 17.97 -15.82 -8.50
N GLY A 77 17.05 -15.27 -9.30
CA GLY A 77 17.32 -14.18 -10.21
C GLY A 77 17.96 -13.03 -9.46
N ARG A 78 19.07 -12.52 -9.98
CA ARG A 78 19.87 -11.49 -9.31
C ARG A 78 19.09 -10.17 -9.16
N ASP A 79 18.23 -9.87 -10.13
CA ASP A 79 17.53 -8.59 -10.25
C ASP A 79 16.01 -8.78 -10.15
N THR A 80 15.35 -7.84 -9.45
CA THR A 80 13.89 -7.73 -9.45
C THR A 80 13.43 -6.67 -10.43
N HIS A 81 12.44 -7.01 -11.25
CA HIS A 81 11.84 -6.07 -12.19
C HIS A 81 10.52 -5.53 -11.62
N MET A 82 10.63 -4.70 -10.59
CA MET A 82 9.48 -3.94 -10.08
C MET A 82 9.23 -2.74 -10.99
N ARG A 83 8.05 -2.69 -11.62
CA ARG A 83 7.74 -1.69 -12.64
C ARG A 83 7.22 -0.39 -12.04
N GLN A 84 6.37 -0.49 -11.03
CA GLN A 84 5.78 0.69 -10.40
C GLN A 84 5.33 0.39 -8.97
N ILE A 85 5.46 1.41 -8.11
CA ILE A 85 4.92 1.43 -6.75
C ILE A 85 3.98 2.63 -6.64
N LYS A 86 2.79 2.41 -6.07
CA LYS A 86 1.86 3.50 -5.72
C LYS A 86 1.50 3.39 -4.25
N ILE A 87 1.61 4.50 -3.53
CA ILE A 87 1.30 4.59 -2.11
C ILE A 87 0.08 5.48 -1.97
N TYR A 88 -0.95 4.99 -1.27
CA TYR A 88 -2.17 5.74 -1.01
C TYR A 88 -2.26 6.11 0.46
N THR A 89 -2.67 7.34 0.71
CA THR A 89 -3.06 7.83 2.01
C THR A 89 -4.60 7.83 2.09
N PRO A 90 -5.19 7.61 3.27
CA PRO A 90 -6.60 7.83 3.44
C PRO A 90 -6.88 9.31 3.17
N VAL A 91 -7.82 9.59 2.28
CA VAL A 91 -8.28 10.96 2.06
C VAL A 91 -9.02 11.38 3.31
N GLU A 92 -8.47 12.37 4.03
CA GLU A 92 -9.25 13.07 5.04
C GLU A 92 -10.32 13.87 4.29
N GLU A 93 -11.54 13.35 4.27
CA GLU A 93 -12.69 14.20 4.00
C GLU A 93 -12.75 15.19 5.15
N SER A 94 -12.28 16.40 4.89
CA SER A 94 -12.43 17.54 5.79
C SER A 94 -13.92 17.77 6.05
N SER A 95 -14.51 17.00 6.95
CA SER A 95 -15.72 17.36 7.64
C SER A 95 -15.27 18.35 8.70
N ILE A 96 -15.78 19.57 8.60
CA ILE A 96 -15.73 20.52 9.70
C ILE A 96 -16.36 19.81 10.91
N GLY A 97 -15.53 19.32 11.84
CA GLY A 97 -15.98 18.58 13.03
C GLY A 97 -16.36 17.11 12.80
N LYS A 98 -16.67 16.43 13.93
CA LYS A 98 -17.12 15.02 14.02
C LYS A 98 -18.54 14.81 13.48
N PHE A 99 -18.92 15.51 12.42
CA PHE A 99 -20.24 15.39 11.84
C PHE A 99 -20.25 14.33 10.75
N PRO A 100 -21.32 13.51 10.68
CA PRO A 100 -21.48 12.55 9.58
C PRO A 100 -21.53 13.29 8.25
N ARG A 101 -21.09 12.60 7.20
CA ARG A 101 -21.02 13.13 5.83
C ARG A 101 -22.37 13.71 5.41
N CYS A 102 -22.45 15.03 5.24
CA CYS A 102 -23.54 15.66 4.52
C CYS A 102 -23.22 15.62 3.02
N THR A 103 -24.09 15.01 2.22
CA THR A 103 -23.93 14.87 0.76
C THR A 103 -24.77 15.86 -0.03
N THR A 104 -25.66 16.59 0.64
CA THR A 104 -26.54 17.57 0.00
C THR A 104 -25.75 18.78 -0.47
N ILE A 105 -26.04 19.22 -1.69
CA ILE A 105 -25.40 20.39 -2.33
C ILE A 105 -25.52 21.63 -1.43
N ASP A 106 -26.68 21.82 -0.79
CA ASP A 106 -26.96 22.94 0.11
C ASP A 106 -26.03 22.99 1.33
N PHE A 107 -25.56 21.85 1.82
CA PHE A 107 -24.61 21.81 2.92
C PHE A 107 -23.16 21.94 2.45
N MET A 108 -22.86 21.48 1.23
CA MET A 108 -21.52 21.57 0.66
C MET A 108 -21.10 23.01 0.33
N MET A 109 -22.04 23.91 0.01
CA MET A 109 -21.71 25.32 -0.28
C MET A 109 -21.09 26.07 0.92
N TYR A 110 -21.39 25.65 2.14
CA TYR A 110 -20.84 26.25 3.37
C TYR A 110 -19.61 25.50 3.92
N ARG A 111 -19.07 24.52 3.17
CA ARG A 111 -18.01 23.62 3.67
C ARG A 111 -16.63 24.28 3.78
N SER A 112 -16.34 25.33 3.04
CA SER A 112 -15.05 26.02 3.12
C SER A 112 -15.20 27.47 2.71
N ILE A 113 -14.62 28.38 3.49
CA ILE A 113 -14.29 29.72 3.02
C ILE A 113 -12.97 29.57 2.24
N ARG A 114 -12.95 30.03 0.99
CA ARG A 114 -11.80 29.92 0.09
C ARG A 114 -11.27 31.28 -0.28
#